data_AF-A0A3P9HJX8-F1
#
_entry.id   AF-A0A3P9HJX8-F1
#
_cell.length_a   1.000
_cell.length_b   1.000
_cell.length_c   1.000
_cell.angle_alpha   90.00
_cell.angle_beta   90.00
_cell.angle_gamma   90.00
#
_symmetry.space_group_name_H-M   'P 1'
#
loop_
_entity.id
_entity.type
_entity.pdbx_description
1 polymer ?
#
loop_
_entity_poly.entity_id
_entity_poly.type
_entity_poly.pdbx_seq_one_letter_code
_entity_poly.pdbx_strand_id
1 'polypeptide(L)' 'MNAAVVKKTQETLGKVIKKPPLMEKLLSKPPFRYLHDIFMEVRRNSWDFKIA' A
#
# COMPACT_ATOMS: atom_id res chain seq x y z
N MET A 1 -5.88 -11.73 10.93
CA MET A 1 -6.27 -10.31 11.02
C MET A 1 -7.75 -10.19 10.75
N ASN A 2 -8.43 -9.17 11.26
CA ASN A 2 -9.86 -8.97 11.00
C ASN A 2 -10.06 -8.63 9.50
N ALA A 3 -10.86 -9.43 8.79
CA ALA A 3 -11.14 -9.27 7.36
C ALA A 3 -11.69 -7.88 7.00
N ALA A 4 -12.42 -7.24 7.94
CA ALA A 4 -12.92 -5.88 7.77
C ALA A 4 -11.79 -4.84 7.62
N VAL A 5 -10.67 -5.02 8.34
CA VAL A 5 -9.51 -4.11 8.29
C VAL A 5 -8.74 -4.29 6.98
N VAL A 6 -8.58 -5.54 6.54
CA VAL A 6 -7.95 -5.87 5.25
C VAL A 6 -8.72 -5.22 4.09
N LYS A 7 -10.05 -5.39 4.07
CA LYS A 7 -10.90 -4.82 3.02
C LYS A 7 -10.87 -3.29 3.02
N LYS A 8 -10.96 -2.64 4.19
CA LYS A 8 -10.84 -1.18 4.31
C LYS A 8 -9.49 -0.68 3.81
N THR A 9 -8.42 -1.42 4.08
CA THR A 9 -7.06 -1.10 3.60
C THR A 9 -6.95 -1.23 2.08
N GLN A 10 -7.52 -2.29 1.50
CA GLN A 10 -7.59 -2.49 0.05
C GLN A 10 -8.34 -1.36 -0.66
N GLU A 11 -9.51 -0.98 -0.14
CA GLU A 11 -10.36 0.07 -0.72
C GLU A 11 -9.71 1.46 -0.61
N THR A 12 -8.97 1.73 0.46
CA THR A 12 -8.33 3.03 0.69
C THR A 12 -7.05 3.16 -0.13
N LEU A 13 -6.14 2.18 -0.03
CA LEU A 13 -4.87 2.20 -0.76
C LEU A 13 -5.06 1.96 -2.26
N GLY A 14 -6.02 1.13 -2.67
CA GLY A 14 -6.30 0.86 -4.08
C GLY A 14 -6.75 2.08 -4.90
N LYS A 15 -7.20 3.14 -4.23
CA LYS A 15 -7.50 4.45 -4.87
C LYS A 15 -6.24 5.28 -5.14
N VAL A 16 -5.19 5.08 -4.34
CA VAL A 16 -3.96 5.88 -4.36
C VAL A 16 -2.85 5.17 -5.14
N ILE A 17 -2.76 3.84 -5.02
CA ILE A 17 -1.69 3.03 -5.61
C ILE A 17 -2.27 1.81 -6.33
N LYS A 18 -1.71 1.47 -7.50
CA LYS A 18 -2.07 0.25 -8.28
C LYS A 18 -1.14 -0.93 -8.03
N LYS A 19 0.03 -0.68 -7.44
CA LYS A 19 1.06 -1.67 -7.10
C LYS A 19 1.66 -1.29 -5.73
N PRO A 20 2.18 -2.24 -4.94
CA PRO A 20 2.14 -3.70 -5.08
C PRO A 20 0.74 -4.30 -4.80
N PRO A 21 0.47 -5.58 -5.15
CA PRO A 21 -0.85 -6.19 -4.97
C PRO A 21 -1.26 -6.23 -3.49
N LEU A 22 -2.47 -5.74 -3.19
CA LEU A 22 -3.01 -5.66 -1.83
C LEU A 22 -3.67 -6.99 -1.42
N MET A 23 -2.90 -8.08 -1.39
CA MET A 23 -3.41 -9.41 -1.02
C MET A 23 -3.56 -9.56 0.49
N GLU A 24 -4.57 -10.29 0.94
CA GLU A 24 -4.81 -10.55 2.36
C GLU A 24 -3.61 -11.20 3.08
N LYS A 25 -2.86 -12.09 2.40
CA LYS A 25 -1.65 -12.71 2.95
C LYS A 25 -0.54 -11.69 3.23
N LEU A 26 -0.34 -10.73 2.32
CA LEU A 26 0.66 -9.67 2.44
C LEU A 26 0.23 -8.63 3.48
N LEU A 27 -1.06 -8.31 3.54
CA LEU A 27 -1.60 -7.39 4.55
C LEU A 27 -1.64 -8.02 5.95
N SER A 28 -1.82 -9.35 6.05
CA SER A 28 -1.88 -10.06 7.33
C SER A 28 -0.52 -10.23 8.01
N LYS A 29 0.56 -10.37 7.25
CA LYS A 29 1.93 -10.44 7.78
C LYS A 29 2.92 -9.82 6.78
N PRO A 30 2.95 -8.48 6.68
CA PRO A 30 3.73 -7.81 5.65
C PRO A 30 5.24 -7.94 5.92
N PRO A 31 6.05 -8.40 4.95
CA PRO A 31 7.49 -8.27 5.03
C PRO A 31 7.87 -6.78 4.93
N PHE A 32 9.00 -6.38 5.52
CA PHE A 32 9.42 -4.97 5.55
C PHE A 32 9.50 -4.32 4.17
N ARG A 33 10.02 -5.05 3.17
CA ARG A 33 10.08 -4.58 1.77
C ARG A 33 8.71 -4.21 1.21
N TYR A 34 7.67 -4.98 1.53
CA TYR A 34 6.31 -4.70 1.05
C TYR A 34 5.76 -3.38 1.62
N LEU A 35 6.02 -3.11 2.91
CA LEU A 35 5.65 -1.83 3.51
C LEU A 35 6.42 -0.68 2.84
N HIS A 36 7.73 -0.84 2.67
CA HIS A 36 8.58 0.15 2.01
C HIS A 36 8.05 0.50 0.62
N ASP A 37 7.73 -0.52 -0.19
CA ASP A 37 7.21 -0.32 -1.55
C ASP A 37 5.87 0.42 -1.55
N ILE A 38 4.95 0.12 -0.62
CA ILE A 38 3.70 0.86 -0.44
C ILE A 38 3.97 2.32 -0.11
N PHE A 39 4.88 2.61 0.83
CA PHE A 39 5.20 3.99 1.21
C PHE A 39 5.86 4.77 0.07
N MET A 40 6.76 4.15 -0.71
CA MET A 40 7.36 4.78 -1.89
C MET A 40 6.31 5.11 -2.93
N GLU A 41 5.39 4.17 -3.21
CA GLU A 41 4.38 4.34 -4.24
C GLU A 41 3.31 5.37 -3.83
N VAL A 42 2.91 5.39 -2.55
CA VAL A 42 2.00 6.42 -2.01
C VAL A 42 2.65 7.80 -2.13
N ARG A 43 3.94 7.92 -1.79
CA ARG A 43 4.69 9.18 -1.97
C ARG A 43 4.70 9.60 -3.43
N ARG A 44 5.03 8.69 -4.34
CA ARG A 44 5.07 8.96 -5.78
C ARG A 44 3.73 9.44 -6.34
N ASN A 45 2.63 8.81 -5.93
CA ASN A 45 1.29 9.15 -6.45
C ASN A 45 0.69 10.39 -5.77
N SER A 46 1.00 10.66 -4.51
CA SER A 46 0.40 11.79 -3.77
C SER A 46 1.23 13.07 -3.87
N TRP A 47 2.53 12.97 -4.06
CA TRP A 47 3.45 14.09 -3.92
C TRP A 47 4.50 14.03 -5.03
N ASP A 48 4.24 14.74 -6.14
CA ASP A 48 5.18 14.95 -7.24
C ASP A 48 6.32 15.91 -6.81
N PHE A 49 7.04 15.60 -5.72
CA PHE A 49 8.35 16.20 -5.49
C PHE A 49 9.38 15.39 -6.25
N LYS A 50 9.64 15.86 -7.47
CA LYS A 50 10.91 15.66 -8.13
C LYS A 50 11.96 16.33 -7.25
N ILE A 51 12.62 15.56 -6.39
CA ILE A 51 13.86 16.02 -5.75
C ILE A 51 14.88 16.05 -6.88
N ALA A 52 15.05 17.26 -7.43
CA ALA A 52 16.19 17.62 -8.26
C ALA A 52 17.47 17.61 -7.40
#